data_AF-A0A969PA93-F1
#
_entry.id   AF-A0A969PA93-F1
#
_cell.length_a   1.000
_cell.length_b   1.000
_cell.length_c   1.000
_cell.angle_alpha   90.00
_cell.angle_beta   90.00
_cell.angle_gamma   90.00
#
_symmetry.space_group_name_H-M   'P 1'
#
loop_
_entity.id
_entity.type
_entity.pdbx_description
1 polymer ?
#
loop_
_entity_poly.entity_id
_entity_poly.type
_entity_poly.pdbx_seq_one_letter_code
_entity_poly.pdbx_strand_id
1 'polypeptide(L)'
;MRDNRIEQRRNYTDACVEKQADQDGIAKGTNKIYDNLWGDRPDGKRDNWTVDQQKEIAVGENIAANHVRSSSKTGNDAVVEASSEGAKQAREYIDDQKENGNWWGRLF
;
A
#
# COMPACT_ATOMS: atom_id res chain seq x y z
N MET A 1 15.71 1.27 3.02
CA MET A 1 14.71 0.98 1.97
C MET A 1 14.01 -0.35 2.19
N ARG A 2 14.73 -1.49 2.21
CA ARG A 2 14.13 -2.81 2.48
C ARG A 2 13.41 -2.85 3.84
N ASP A 3 14.00 -2.28 4.88
CA ASP A 3 13.43 -2.27 6.23
C ASP A 3 12.15 -1.43 6.33
N ASN A 4 12.16 -0.20 5.77
CA ASN A 4 10.96 0.65 5.71
C ASN A 4 9.82 -0.05 4.97
N ARG A 5 10.07 -0.69 3.83
CA ARG A 5 9.05 -1.48 3.12
C ARG A 5 8.50 -2.62 3.99
N ILE A 6 9.36 -3.35 4.70
CA ILE A 6 8.93 -4.44 5.59
C ILE A 6 8.08 -3.89 6.74
N GLU A 7 8.44 -2.73 7.28
CA GLU A 7 7.68 -2.02 8.30
C GLU A 7 6.31 -1.58 7.79
N GLN A 8 6.22 -0.94 6.62
CA GLN A 8 4.93 -0.54 6.05
C GLN A 8 4.04 -1.75 5.75
N ARG A 9 4.63 -2.86 5.29
CA ARG A 9 3.88 -4.12 5.11
C ARG A 9 3.31 -4.66 6.41
N ARG A 10 4.09 -4.63 7.49
CA ARG A 10 3.64 -5.05 8.83
C ARG A 10 2.52 -4.14 9.31
N ASN A 11 2.72 -2.82 9.26
CA ASN A 11 1.73 -1.82 9.66
C ASN A 11 0.39 -2.01 8.92
N TYR A 12 0.43 -2.28 7.61
CA TYR A 12 -0.76 -2.59 6.84
C TYR A 12 -1.43 -3.89 7.28
N THR A 13 -0.64 -4.95 7.48
CA THR A 13 -1.16 -6.25 7.93
C THR A 13 -1.82 -6.13 9.31
N ASP A 14 -1.18 -5.42 10.24
CA ASP A 14 -1.70 -5.18 11.59
C ASP A 14 -3.02 -4.40 11.53
N ALA A 15 -3.09 -3.33 10.71
CA ALA A 15 -4.33 -2.58 10.49
C ALA A 15 -5.48 -3.47 9.97
N CYS A 16 -5.18 -4.41 9.06
CA CYS A 16 -6.19 -5.32 8.54
C CYS A 16 -6.68 -6.30 9.61
N VAL A 17 -5.76 -6.84 10.43
CA VAL A 17 -6.09 -7.74 11.54
C VAL A 17 -6.91 -7.02 12.60
N GLU A 18 -6.59 -5.76 12.93
CA GLU A 18 -7.39 -4.90 13.80
C GLU A 18 -8.82 -4.71 13.28
N LYS A 19 -9.00 -4.70 11.96
CA LYS A 19 -10.32 -4.69 11.30
C LYS A 19 -10.92 -6.07 11.06
N GLN A 20 -10.42 -7.10 11.74
CA GLN A 20 -10.95 -8.47 11.68
C GLN A 20 -10.92 -9.10 10.28
N ALA A 21 -10.01 -8.66 9.41
CA ALA A 21 -9.79 -9.37 8.15
C ALA A 21 -8.94 -10.63 8.37
N ASP A 22 -9.33 -11.68 7.66
CA ASP A 22 -8.54 -12.91 7.58
C ASP A 22 -7.46 -12.81 6.49
N GLN A 23 -6.73 -13.91 6.29
CA GLN A 23 -5.66 -13.98 5.31
C GLN A 23 -6.14 -13.73 3.86
N ASP A 24 -7.36 -14.14 3.51
CA ASP A 24 -7.94 -13.92 2.18
C ASP A 24 -8.31 -12.45 1.97
N GLY A 25 -8.91 -11.81 2.98
CA GLY A 25 -9.18 -10.37 2.98
C GLY A 25 -7.91 -9.54 2.82
N ILE A 26 -6.87 -9.87 3.59
CA ILE A 26 -5.56 -9.20 3.52
C ILE A 26 -4.92 -9.40 2.14
N ALA A 27 -5.00 -10.61 1.57
CA ALA A 27 -4.46 -10.91 0.25
C ALA A 27 -5.18 -10.13 -0.86
N LYS A 28 -6.52 -10.10 -0.83
CA LYS A 28 -7.33 -9.32 -1.77
C LYS A 28 -7.09 -7.81 -1.62
N GLY A 29 -7.02 -7.29 -0.41
CA GLY A 29 -6.69 -5.89 -0.15
C GLY A 29 -5.29 -5.53 -0.66
N THR A 30 -4.32 -6.41 -0.46
CA THR A 30 -2.97 -6.26 -1.01
C THR A 30 -2.98 -6.22 -2.53
N ASN A 31 -3.76 -7.08 -3.18
CA ASN A 31 -3.90 -7.08 -4.63
C ASN A 31 -4.50 -5.75 -5.11
N LYS A 32 -5.49 -5.20 -4.40
CA LYS A 32 -6.01 -3.86 -4.70
C LYS A 32 -4.96 -2.76 -4.62
N ILE A 33 -3.97 -2.88 -3.72
CA ILE A 33 -2.85 -1.94 -3.70
C ILE A 33 -2.05 -2.03 -5.00
N TYR A 34 -1.71 -3.24 -5.45
CA TYR A 34 -0.99 -3.42 -6.72
C TYR A 34 -1.78 -2.92 -7.93
N ASP A 35 -3.05 -3.33 -8.04
CA ASP A 35 -3.93 -2.97 -9.15
C ASP A 35 -4.02 -1.45 -9.32
N ASN A 36 -4.17 -0.71 -8.21
CA ASN A 36 -4.34 0.75 -8.28
C ASN A 36 -3.01 1.51 -8.43
N LEU A 37 -1.87 0.94 -8.01
CA LEU A 37 -0.57 1.58 -8.21
C LEU A 37 -0.04 1.41 -9.63
N TRP A 38 -0.30 0.25 -10.26
CA TRP A 38 0.40 -0.17 -11.47
C TRP A 38 -0.49 -0.78 -12.56
N GLY A 39 -1.76 -1.05 -12.28
CA GLY A 39 -2.62 -1.88 -13.13
C GLY A 39 -2.28 -3.36 -12.97
N ASP A 40 -1.00 -3.71 -13.15
CA ASP A 40 -0.45 -5.04 -12.93
C ASP A 40 0.73 -5.00 -11.96
N ARG A 41 0.83 -6.03 -11.12
CA ARG A 41 1.95 -6.17 -10.18
C ARG A 41 3.28 -6.30 -10.95
N PRO A 42 4.34 -5.56 -10.57
CA PRO A 42 5.67 -5.70 -11.16
C PRO A 42 6.21 -7.13 -11.04
N ASP A 43 6.86 -7.58 -12.11
CA ASP A 43 7.40 -8.92 -12.21
C ASP A 43 8.48 -9.23 -11.16
N GLY A 44 8.58 -10.51 -10.81
CA GLY A 44 9.60 -11.01 -9.90
C GLY A 44 9.32 -10.79 -8.42
N LYS A 45 10.29 -11.18 -7.59
CA LYS A 45 10.23 -11.00 -6.14
C LYS A 45 10.43 -9.52 -5.81
N ARG A 46 9.79 -9.04 -4.75
CA ARG A 46 9.91 -7.63 -4.30
C ARG A 46 11.36 -7.17 -4.05
N ASP A 47 12.28 -8.08 -3.80
CA ASP A 47 13.71 -7.77 -3.60
C ASP A 47 14.47 -7.54 -4.93
N ASN A 48 13.87 -7.92 -6.06
CA ASN A 48 14.40 -7.67 -7.41
C ASN A 48 13.78 -6.41 -8.05
N TRP A 49 12.81 -5.77 -7.37
CA TRP A 49 12.17 -4.55 -7.85
C TRP A 49 13.13 -3.37 -7.77
N THR A 50 12.93 -2.38 -8.66
CA THR A 50 13.70 -1.14 -8.63
C THR A 50 13.48 -0.39 -7.31
N VAL A 51 14.41 0.51 -6.96
CA VAL A 51 14.25 1.36 -5.77
C VAL A 51 12.94 2.16 -5.81
N ASP A 52 12.54 2.62 -7.00
CA ASP A 52 11.29 3.34 -7.20
C ASP A 52 10.07 2.46 -6.94
N GLN A 53 10.01 1.26 -7.52
CA GLN A 53 8.93 0.30 -7.26
C GLN A 53 8.83 -0.07 -5.77
N GLN A 54 9.98 -0.19 -5.08
CA GLN A 54 10.01 -0.43 -3.64
C GLN A 54 9.53 0.76 -2.81
N LYS A 55 9.77 2.00 -3.25
CA LYS A 55 9.21 3.21 -2.62
C LYS A 55 7.71 3.31 -2.84
N GLU A 56 7.25 3.14 -4.08
CA GLU A 56 5.84 3.25 -4.47
C GLU A 56 4.97 2.28 -3.65
N ILE A 57 5.39 1.02 -3.51
CA ILE A 57 4.63 0.07 -2.70
C ILE A 57 4.66 0.39 -1.22
N ALA A 58 5.77 0.92 -0.69
CA ALA A 58 5.84 1.31 0.72
C ALA A 58 4.89 2.48 1.01
N VAL A 59 4.81 3.45 0.11
CA VAL A 59 3.85 4.56 0.17
C VAL A 59 2.41 4.05 0.07
N GLY A 60 2.14 3.15 -0.89
CA GLY A 60 0.83 2.52 -1.05
C GLY A 60 0.37 1.75 0.20
N GLU A 61 1.24 0.92 0.76
CA GLU A 61 0.95 0.15 1.98
C GLU A 61 0.73 1.07 3.20
N ASN A 62 1.51 2.16 3.32
CA ASN A 62 1.33 3.14 4.40
C ASN A 62 -0.03 3.86 4.32
N ILE A 63 -0.38 4.41 3.15
CA ILE A 63 -1.65 5.13 2.97
C ILE A 63 -2.83 4.17 3.11
N ALA A 64 -2.74 2.97 2.52
CA ALA A 64 -3.76 1.94 2.70
C ALA A 64 -3.94 1.54 4.17
N ALA A 65 -2.86 1.41 4.95
CA ALA A 65 -2.96 1.12 6.37
C ALA A 65 -3.74 2.19 7.14
N ASN A 66 -3.51 3.47 6.81
CA ASN A 66 -4.23 4.58 7.45
C ASN A 66 -5.72 4.60 7.09
N HIS A 67 -6.06 4.28 5.84
CA HIS A 67 -7.45 4.12 5.40
C HIS A 67 -8.13 2.96 6.11
N VAL A 68 -7.48 1.80 6.15
CA VAL A 68 -7.99 0.63 6.87
C VAL A 68 -8.25 0.97 8.34
N ARG A 69 -7.30 1.61 9.04
CA ARG A 69 -7.48 2.02 10.46
C ARG A 69 -8.65 2.97 10.64
N SER A 70 -8.80 3.93 9.73
CA SER A 70 -9.82 4.98 9.77
C SER A 70 -11.22 4.46 9.38
N SER A 71 -11.31 3.31 8.72
CA SER A 71 -12.59 2.70 8.34
C SER A 71 -13.43 2.38 9.58
N SER A 72 -14.70 2.79 9.58
CA SER A 72 -15.66 2.39 10.62
C SER A 72 -16.18 0.96 10.45
N LYS A 73 -15.99 0.38 9.26
CA LYS A 73 -16.42 -0.99 8.92
C LYS A 73 -15.31 -2.00 9.25
N THR A 74 -15.70 -3.24 9.53
CA THR A 74 -14.80 -4.37 9.79
C THR A 74 -15.07 -5.52 8.82
N GLY A 75 -14.17 -6.49 8.77
CA GLY A 75 -14.22 -7.66 7.90
C GLY A 75 -13.49 -7.49 6.57
N ASN A 76 -13.41 -8.58 5.82
CA ASN A 76 -12.62 -8.67 4.59
C ASN A 76 -13.01 -7.61 3.55
N ASP A 77 -14.31 -7.44 3.28
CA ASP A 77 -14.77 -6.49 2.25
C ASP A 77 -14.44 -5.04 2.61
N ALA A 78 -14.54 -4.68 3.89
CA ALA A 78 -14.17 -3.36 4.39
C ALA A 78 -12.67 -3.09 4.22
N VAL A 79 -11.83 -4.09 4.51
CA VAL A 79 -10.38 -3.99 4.29
C VAL A 79 -10.06 -3.87 2.81
N VAL A 80 -10.74 -4.63 1.94
CA VAL A 80 -10.52 -4.57 0.48
C VAL A 80 -10.93 -3.20 -0.08
N GLU A 81 -12.08 -2.67 0.32
CA GLU A 81 -12.58 -1.34 -0.05
C GLU A 81 -11.59 -0.26 0.38
N ALA A 82 -11.25 -0.20 1.67
CA ALA A 82 -10.33 0.80 2.23
C ALA A 82 -8.91 0.71 1.64
N SER A 83 -8.42 -0.50 1.36
CA SER A 83 -7.12 -0.69 0.72
C SER A 83 -7.12 -0.16 -0.71
N SER A 84 -8.22 -0.36 -1.44
CA SER A 84 -8.39 0.17 -2.79
C SER A 84 -8.45 1.70 -2.79
N GLU A 85 -9.18 2.31 -1.86
CA GLU A 85 -9.25 3.77 -1.72
C GLU A 85 -7.90 4.38 -1.34
N GLY A 86 -7.22 3.81 -0.34
CA GLY A 86 -5.90 4.26 0.06
C GLY A 86 -4.85 4.11 -1.04
N ALA A 87 -4.93 3.06 -1.86
CA ALA A 87 -4.02 2.89 -2.99
C ALA A 87 -4.24 3.90 -4.12
N LYS A 88 -5.49 4.31 -4.39
CA LYS A 88 -5.78 5.40 -5.34
C LYS A 88 -5.20 6.72 -4.86
N GLN A 89 -5.41 7.05 -3.58
CA GLN A 89 -4.79 8.24 -2.99
C GLN A 89 -3.26 8.16 -3.02
N ALA A 90 -2.68 6.98 -2.78
CA ALA A 90 -1.24 6.79 -2.89
C ALA A 90 -0.74 7.03 -4.31
N ARG A 91 -1.48 6.59 -5.33
CA ARG A 91 -1.14 6.85 -6.74
C ARG A 91 -1.11 8.35 -7.04
N GLU A 92 -2.16 9.07 -6.66
CA GLU A 92 -2.24 10.53 -6.81
C GLU A 92 -1.07 11.24 -6.12
N TYR A 93 -0.75 10.83 -4.88
CA TYR A 93 0.38 11.37 -4.14
C TYR A 93 1.72 11.08 -4.83
N ILE A 94 1.95 9.85 -5.29
CA ILE A 94 3.19 9.46 -5.99
C ILE A 94 3.36 10.29 -7.27
N ASP A 95 2.29 10.46 -8.05
CA ASP A 95 2.31 11.23 -9.28
C ASP A 95 2.62 12.71 -9.00
N ASP A 96 1.96 13.32 -8.01
CA ASP A 96 2.27 14.69 -7.56
C ASP A 96 3.75 14.85 -7.11
N GLN A 97 4.27 13.89 -6.34
CA GLN A 97 5.67 13.96 -5.89
C GLN A 97 6.66 13.81 -7.05
N LYS A 98 6.33 13.04 -8.09
CA LYS A 98 7.16 12.89 -9.29
C LYS A 98 7.11 14.13 -10.17
N GLU A 99 5.93 14.68 -10.39
CA GLU A 99 5.73 15.90 -11.19
C GLU A 99 6.45 17.11 -10.57
N ASN A 100 6.42 17.21 -9.25
CA ASN A 100 7.09 18.29 -8.52
C ASN A 100 8.59 18.04 -8.26
N GLY A 101 9.18 16.94 -8.75
CA GLY A 101 10.59 16.61 -8.57
C GLY A 101 10.98 16.21 -7.12
N ASN A 102 10.00 15.98 -6.26
CA ASN A 102 10.17 15.68 -4.83
C ASN A 102 10.36 14.18 -4.54
N TRP A 103 10.12 13.31 -5.53
CA TRP A 103 10.16 11.84 -5.38
C TRP A 103 11.47 11.26 -4.79
N TRP A 104 12.58 11.99 -4.96
CA TRP A 104 13.89 11.61 -4.43
C TRP A 104 14.27 12.30 -3.12
N GLY A 105 13.50 13.31 -2.68
CA GLY A 105 13.71 14.02 -1.43
C GLY A 105 13.04 13.31 -0.26
N ARG A 106 13.86 12.77 0.66
CA ARG A 106 13.49 12.20 1.99
C ARG A 106 12.01 11.80 2.14
N LEU A 107 11.69 10.59 1.70
CA LEU A 107 10.58 9.84 2.26
C LEU A 107 11.15 8.95 3.37
N PHE A 108 10.90 9.38 4.61
CA PHE A 108 11.34 8.81 5.89
C PHE A 108 12.84 8.94 6.19
#